data_AF-A0A832HG78-F1
#
_entry.id   AF-A0A832HG78-F1
#
_cell.length_a   1.000
_cell.length_b   1.000
_cell.length_c   1.000
_cell.angle_alpha   90.00
_cell.angle_beta   90.00
_cell.angle_gamma   90.00
#
_symmetry.space_group_name_H-M   'P 1'
#
loop_
_entity.id
_entity.type
_entity.pdbx_description
1 polymer ?
#
loop_
_entity_poly.entity_id
_entity_poly.type
_entity_poly.pdbx_seq_one_letter_code
_entity_poly.pdbx_strand_id
1 'polypeptide(L)'
;MQAAILQQAIDIYLRLAYAGTPVPQPTLDRIAGIRALPSMAEVPTDLLEQAGGAPGSLACRVSYAIRLGQPTYPHMKVMIESCPNGQSVLRVDTHDKHLHAAPGSPDEQWLTQIRAANKAITDQIEAAWAAAGLPTFKEYLRKDLAARRAKS
;
A
#
# COMPACT_ATOMS: atom_id res chain seq x y z
N MET A 1 13.17 -1.50 6.22
CA MET A 1 13.00 -2.31 4.98
C MET A 1 14.18 -2.12 4.06
N GLN A 2 14.66 -3.15 3.36
CA GLN A 2 15.74 -3.02 2.36
C GLN A 2 15.21 -2.40 1.06
N ALA A 3 16.03 -1.63 0.35
CA ALA A 3 15.64 -0.99 -0.92
C ALA A 3 15.19 -2.00 -1.98
N ALA A 4 15.87 -3.15 -2.09
CA ALA A 4 15.51 -4.21 -3.04
C ALA A 4 14.09 -4.76 -2.82
N ILE A 5 13.67 -4.91 -1.56
CA ILE A 5 12.31 -5.36 -1.20
C ILE A 5 11.27 -4.35 -1.70
N LEU A 6 11.52 -3.05 -1.51
CA LEU A 6 10.60 -2.03 -2.00
C LEU A 6 10.56 -1.98 -3.53
N GLN A 7 11.72 -2.06 -4.19
CA GLN A 7 11.77 -2.07 -5.66
C GLN A 7 10.97 -3.24 -6.22
N GLN A 8 11.15 -4.44 -5.67
CA GLN A 8 10.36 -5.61 -6.05
C GLN A 8 8.86 -5.41 -5.77
N ALA A 9 8.50 -4.78 -4.65
CA ALA A 9 7.12 -4.47 -4.33
C ALA A 9 6.49 -3.52 -5.37
N ILE A 10 7.20 -2.46 -5.74
CA ILE A 10 6.80 -1.49 -6.77
C ILE A 10 6.65 -2.19 -8.13
N ASP A 11 7.60 -3.05 -8.52
CA ASP A 11 7.55 -3.75 -9.81
C ASP A 11 6.34 -4.69 -9.89
N ILE A 12 6.06 -5.44 -8.82
CA ILE A 12 4.85 -6.28 -8.72
C ILE A 12 3.59 -5.42 -8.79
N TYR A 13 3.56 -4.29 -8.07
CA TYR A 13 2.44 -3.37 -8.08
C TYR A 13 2.13 -2.88 -9.50
N LEU A 14 3.13 -2.33 -10.18
CA LEU A 14 2.95 -1.72 -11.51
C LEU A 14 2.52 -2.75 -12.54
N ARG A 15 3.14 -3.92 -12.53
CA ARG A 15 2.80 -5.01 -13.46
C ARG A 15 1.35 -5.44 -13.34
N LEU A 16 0.79 -5.44 -12.12
CA LEU A 16 -0.60 -5.83 -11.88
C LEU A 16 -1.56 -4.65 -12.10
N ALA A 17 -1.30 -3.50 -11.50
CA ALA A 17 -2.18 -2.33 -11.54
C ALA A 17 -2.33 -1.74 -12.94
N TYR A 18 -1.27 -1.82 -13.76
CA TYR A 18 -1.23 -1.28 -15.11
C TYR A 18 -1.14 -2.39 -16.17
N ALA A 19 -1.59 -3.61 -15.87
CA ALA A 19 -1.62 -4.69 -16.85
C ALA A 19 -2.38 -4.25 -18.12
N GLY A 20 -1.68 -4.17 -19.24
CA GLY A 20 -2.27 -3.75 -20.53
C GLY A 20 -2.51 -2.25 -20.68
N THR A 21 -2.02 -1.40 -19.77
CA THR A 21 -2.13 0.07 -19.87
C THR A 21 -0.77 0.74 -19.61
N PRO A 22 -0.47 1.87 -20.26
CA PRO A 22 0.75 2.60 -19.98
C PRO A 22 0.70 3.21 -18.57
N VAL A 23 1.80 3.12 -17.84
CA VAL A 23 1.96 3.83 -16.56
C VAL A 23 2.09 5.32 -16.84
N PRO A 24 1.31 6.20 -16.19
CA PRO A 24 1.41 7.65 -16.38
C PRO A 24 2.79 8.19 -16.04
N GLN A 25 3.26 9.18 -16.81
CA GLN A 25 4.58 9.81 -16.59
C GLN A 25 4.78 10.32 -15.14
N PRO A 26 3.80 10.97 -14.48
CA PRO A 26 3.97 11.40 -13.09
C PRO A 26 4.22 10.25 -12.09
N THR A 27 3.73 9.05 -12.40
CA THR A 27 4.01 7.85 -11.60
C THR A 27 5.42 7.35 -11.86
N LEU A 28 5.85 7.32 -13.13
CA LEU A 28 7.22 6.93 -13.51
C LEU A 28 8.28 7.85 -12.89
N ASP A 29 8.06 9.16 -12.94
CA ASP A 29 8.98 10.16 -12.37
C ASP A 29 9.14 9.96 -10.85
N ARG A 30 8.03 9.68 -10.15
CA ARG A 30 8.03 9.36 -8.71
C ARG A 30 8.84 8.10 -8.42
N ILE A 31 8.67 7.05 -9.22
CA ILE A 31 9.41 5.79 -9.05
C ILE A 31 10.90 5.99 -9.32
N ALA A 32 11.26 6.76 -10.35
CA ALA A 32 12.64 7.09 -10.66
C ALA A 32 13.31 7.80 -9.47
N GLY A 33 12.62 8.77 -8.86
CA GLY A 33 13.08 9.43 -7.64
C GLY A 33 13.30 8.46 -6.49
N ILE A 34 12.38 7.53 -6.24
CA ILE A 34 12.51 6.52 -5.17
C ILE A 34 13.66 5.55 -5.42
N ARG A 35 13.84 5.10 -6.67
CA ARG A 35 14.90 4.18 -7.05
C ARG A 35 16.30 4.79 -6.96
N ALA A 36 16.40 6.11 -7.10
CA ALA A 36 17.66 6.84 -6.98
C ALA A 36 18.12 7.06 -5.52
N LEU A 37 17.26 6.79 -4.53
CA LEU A 37 17.61 6.97 -3.13
C LEU A 37 18.53 5.85 -2.64
N PRO A 38 19.64 6.17 -1.94
CA PRO A 38 20.58 5.18 -1.45
C PRO A 38 20.02 4.41 -0.24
N SER A 39 19.06 4.99 0.48
CA SER A 39 18.39 4.37 1.62
C SER A 39 16.93 4.78 1.73
N MET A 40 16.10 3.84 2.19
CA MET A 40 14.70 4.10 2.53
C MET A 40 14.53 5.03 3.73
N ALA A 41 15.56 5.17 4.56
CA ALA A 41 15.56 6.14 5.67
C ALA A 41 15.58 7.60 5.18
N GLU A 42 15.92 7.83 3.91
CA GLU A 42 16.15 9.14 3.33
C GLU A 42 15.06 9.57 2.33
N VAL A 43 13.96 8.82 2.25
CA VAL A 43 12.87 9.18 1.33
C VAL A 43 12.27 10.53 1.77
N PRO A 44 12.20 11.54 0.88
CA PRO A 44 11.67 12.85 1.21
C PRO A 44 10.19 12.78 1.64
N THR A 45 9.83 13.57 2.64
CA THR A 45 8.44 13.77 3.11
C THR A 45 7.51 14.26 2.00
N ASP A 46 8.03 14.92 0.98
CA ASP A 46 7.21 15.46 -0.12
C ASP A 46 6.72 14.35 -1.06
N LEU A 47 7.40 13.19 -1.02
CA LEU A 47 6.99 11.95 -1.69
C LEU A 47 6.16 11.05 -0.76
N LEU A 48 5.98 11.43 0.50
CA LEU A 48 5.51 10.58 1.59
C LEU A 48 4.58 11.31 2.57
N GLU A 49 3.31 10.92 2.57
CA GLU A 49 2.38 11.42 3.59
C GLU A 49 2.70 10.73 4.94
N GLN A 50 3.18 11.47 5.95
CA GLN A 50 3.29 10.97 7.32
C GLN A 50 1.88 10.74 7.88
N ALA A 51 1.51 9.49 8.17
CA ALA A 51 0.32 9.22 8.95
C ALA A 51 0.71 9.12 10.43
N GLY A 52 0.28 10.10 11.23
CA GLY A 52 0.49 10.09 12.67
C GLY A 52 -0.05 8.81 13.32
N GLY A 53 0.69 8.28 14.29
CA GLY A 53 0.24 7.20 15.17
C GLY A 53 0.33 7.65 16.62
N ALA A 54 -0.74 7.48 17.39
CA ALA A 54 -0.73 7.82 18.82
C ALA A 54 0.41 7.06 19.57
N PRO A 55 1.14 7.73 20.48
CA PRO A 55 2.01 7.06 21.46
C PRO A 55 1.26 5.92 22.17
N GLY A 56 1.83 4.70 22.19
CA GLY A 56 1.23 3.55 22.88
C GLY A 56 0.28 2.66 22.06
N SER A 57 0.04 2.94 20.77
CA SER A 57 -0.71 2.01 19.91
C SER A 57 0.06 0.71 19.65
N LEU A 58 -0.59 -0.43 19.89
CA LEU A 58 -0.11 -1.78 19.52
C LEU A 58 -0.20 -2.06 18.01
N ALA A 59 -0.65 -1.10 17.20
CA ALA A 59 -0.76 -1.24 15.75
C ALA A 59 0.50 -0.74 15.04
N CYS A 60 0.77 -1.28 13.85
CA CYS A 60 1.83 -0.75 12.98
C CYS A 60 1.52 0.71 12.62
N ARG A 61 2.58 1.52 12.55
CA ARG A 61 2.51 2.95 12.22
C ARG A 61 2.92 3.14 10.77
N VAL A 62 2.12 3.85 10.00
CA VAL A 62 2.52 4.26 8.65
C VAL A 62 3.80 5.06 8.75
N SER A 63 4.86 4.53 8.16
CA SER A 63 6.15 5.21 8.08
C SER A 63 6.24 5.96 6.75
N TYR A 64 5.73 5.35 5.67
CA TYR A 64 5.84 5.86 4.32
C TYR A 64 4.60 5.54 3.48
N ALA A 65 4.20 6.43 2.58
CA ALA A 65 3.08 6.26 1.67
C ALA A 65 3.45 6.75 0.26
N ILE A 66 3.47 5.86 -0.73
CA ILE A 66 3.88 6.14 -2.11
C ILE A 66 2.65 6.08 -3.00
N ARG A 67 2.24 7.20 -3.59
CA ARG A 67 1.12 7.23 -4.54
C ARG A 67 1.55 6.67 -5.90
N LEU A 68 1.05 5.49 -6.23
CA LEU A 68 1.27 4.83 -7.52
C LEU A 68 0.02 4.90 -8.41
N GLY A 69 -1.17 4.82 -7.80
CA GLY A 69 -2.44 4.84 -8.52
C GLY A 69 -2.69 3.57 -9.36
N GLN A 70 -3.85 3.55 -10.01
CA GLN A 70 -4.20 2.59 -11.05
C GLN A 70 -5.09 3.30 -12.10
N PRO A 71 -5.29 2.77 -13.32
CA PRO A 71 -5.96 3.46 -14.43
C PRO A 71 -7.30 4.13 -14.09
N THR A 72 -8.15 3.48 -13.28
CA THR A 72 -9.47 4.01 -12.90
C THR A 72 -9.45 4.75 -11.56
N TYR A 73 -8.31 4.77 -10.86
CA TYR A 73 -8.21 5.42 -9.56
C TYR A 73 -6.76 5.84 -9.20
N PRO A 74 -6.40 7.13 -9.41
CA PRO A 74 -5.02 7.61 -9.27
C PRO A 74 -4.56 7.77 -7.81
N HIS A 75 -5.47 7.67 -6.84
CA HIS A 75 -5.17 7.98 -5.44
C HIS A 75 -4.68 6.78 -4.61
N MET A 76 -4.58 5.59 -5.21
CA MET A 76 -4.05 4.40 -4.54
C MET A 76 -2.57 4.55 -4.16
N LYS A 77 -2.23 4.03 -2.97
CA LYS A 77 -0.88 4.15 -2.39
C LYS A 77 -0.33 2.79 -1.97
N VAL A 78 0.99 2.66 -2.06
CA VAL A 78 1.76 1.63 -1.36
C VAL A 78 2.20 2.21 -0.03
N MET A 79 1.82 1.53 1.05
CA MET A 79 2.12 1.92 2.41
C MET A 79 3.24 1.03 2.95
N ILE A 80 4.20 1.64 3.63
CA ILE A 80 5.22 0.96 4.43
C ILE A 80 4.94 1.30 5.87
N GLU A 81 4.57 0.30 6.67
CA GLU A 81 4.22 0.47 8.07
C GLU A 81 5.30 -0.15 8.96
N SER A 82 5.72 0.55 10.02
CA SER A 82 6.61 0.03 11.04
C SER A 82 5.79 -0.57 12.18
N CYS A 83 5.98 -1.85 12.44
CA CYS A 83 5.27 -2.60 13.46
C CYS A 83 6.01 -2.58 14.81
N PRO A 84 5.31 -2.80 15.94
CA PRO A 84 5.91 -2.79 17.29
C PRO A 84 7.10 -3.74 17.49
N ASN A 85 7.19 -4.82 16.71
CA ASN A 85 8.30 -5.76 16.76
C ASN A 85 9.54 -5.31 15.94
N GLY A 86 9.55 -4.06 15.45
CA GLY A 86 10.63 -3.49 14.64
C GLY A 86 10.60 -3.88 13.16
N GLN A 87 9.63 -4.68 12.72
CA GLN A 87 9.50 -5.06 11.31
C GLN A 87 8.79 -3.95 10.51
N SER A 88 9.22 -3.75 9.26
CA SER A 88 8.48 -2.95 8.29
C SER A 88 7.65 -3.86 7.38
N VAL A 89 6.39 -3.52 7.15
CA VAL A 89 5.45 -4.29 6.32
C VAL A 89 4.83 -3.45 5.22
N LEU A 90 4.42 -4.10 4.14
CA LEU A 90 3.78 -3.52 2.97
C LEU A 90 2.26 -3.69 3.05
N ARG A 91 1.54 -2.67 2.56
CA ARG A 91 0.09 -2.68 2.42
C ARG A 91 -0.33 -1.79 1.24
N VAL A 92 -1.43 -2.12 0.58
CA VAL A 92 -2.05 -1.20 -0.37
C VAL A 92 -3.16 -0.39 0.34
N ASP A 93 -3.11 0.93 0.21
CA ASP A 93 -4.20 1.83 0.64
C ASP A 93 -4.98 2.31 -0.57
N THR A 94 -6.27 1.95 -0.61
CA THR A 94 -7.21 2.38 -1.64
C THR A 94 -7.86 3.71 -1.32
N HIS A 95 -7.74 4.20 -0.09
CA HIS A 95 -8.39 5.45 0.33
C HIS A 95 -9.92 5.46 0.10
N ASP A 96 -10.54 4.27 -0.03
CA ASP A 96 -11.95 4.11 -0.41
C ASP A 96 -12.93 4.71 0.62
N LYS A 97 -12.46 4.97 1.85
CA LYS A 97 -13.25 5.65 2.90
C LYS A 97 -13.71 7.06 2.52
N HIS A 98 -13.17 7.63 1.45
CA HIS A 98 -13.59 8.92 0.89
C HIS A 98 -14.49 8.76 -0.34
N LEU A 99 -14.69 7.52 -0.81
CA LEU A 99 -15.51 7.20 -1.97
C LEU A 99 -16.89 6.76 -1.51
N HIS A 100 -17.67 7.69 -0.96
CA HIS A 100 -19.06 7.44 -0.57
C HIS A 100 -19.97 8.47 -1.23
N ALA A 101 -21.12 8.00 -1.70
CA ALA A 101 -22.22 8.86 -2.13
C ALA A 101 -23.48 8.49 -1.34
N ALA A 102 -24.45 9.39 -1.35
CA ALA A 102 -25.74 9.14 -0.72
C ALA A 102 -26.43 7.93 -1.40
N PRO A 103 -27.12 7.06 -0.64
CA PRO A 103 -27.90 5.97 -1.20
C PRO A 103 -28.92 6.48 -2.24
N GLY A 104 -28.99 5.85 -3.40
CA GLY A 104 -29.87 6.22 -4.52
C GLY A 104 -29.38 7.38 -5.38
N SER A 105 -28.20 7.93 -5.12
CA SER A 105 -27.60 8.96 -5.98
C SER A 105 -27.06 8.38 -7.30
N PRO A 106 -27.00 9.17 -8.39
CA PRO A 106 -26.40 8.74 -9.65
C PRO A 106 -24.95 8.24 -9.51
N ASP A 107 -24.21 8.78 -8.54
CA ASP A 107 -22.80 8.45 -8.30
C ASP A 107 -22.59 7.14 -7.53
N GLU A 108 -23.62 6.62 -6.86
CA GLU A 108 -23.52 5.42 -6.01
C GLU A 108 -23.01 4.21 -6.80
N GLN A 109 -23.56 3.99 -7.99
CA GLN A 109 -23.20 2.85 -8.83
C GLN A 109 -21.73 2.93 -9.28
N TRP A 110 -21.31 4.10 -9.76
CA TRP A 110 -19.95 4.34 -10.22
C TRP A 110 -18.92 4.21 -9.08
N LEU A 111 -19.17 4.82 -7.93
CA LEU A 111 -18.27 4.70 -6.76
C LEU A 111 -18.20 3.26 -6.26
N THR A 112 -19.30 2.51 -6.31
CA THR A 112 -19.32 1.09 -5.95
C THR A 112 -18.43 0.26 -6.88
N GLN A 113 -18.47 0.54 -8.18
CA GLN A 113 -17.59 -0.11 -9.16
C GLN A 113 -16.12 0.22 -8.92
N ILE A 114 -15.79 1.49 -8.61
CA ILE A 114 -14.40 1.87 -8.27
C ILE A 114 -13.92 1.13 -7.03
N ARG A 115 -14.70 1.11 -5.94
CA ARG A 115 -14.31 0.39 -4.71
C ARG A 115 -14.12 -1.11 -4.97
N ALA A 116 -14.97 -1.72 -5.80
CA ALA A 116 -14.83 -3.11 -6.18
C ALA A 116 -13.54 -3.37 -6.99
N ALA A 117 -13.23 -2.50 -7.97
CA ALA A 117 -11.99 -2.59 -8.75
C ALA A 117 -10.74 -2.38 -7.86
N ASN A 118 -10.76 -1.37 -7.00
CA ASN A 118 -9.72 -1.07 -6.02
C ASN A 118 -9.46 -2.26 -5.07
N LYS A 119 -10.53 -2.90 -4.58
CA LYS A 119 -10.42 -4.12 -3.76
C LYS A 119 -9.80 -5.28 -4.55
N ALA A 120 -10.30 -5.55 -5.75
CA ALA A 120 -9.83 -6.66 -6.57
C ALA A 120 -8.33 -6.54 -6.89
N ILE A 121 -7.87 -5.33 -7.25
CA ILE A 121 -6.45 -5.12 -7.56
C ILE A 121 -5.57 -5.13 -6.31
N THR A 122 -6.07 -4.60 -5.19
CA THR A 122 -5.39 -4.67 -3.88
C THR A 122 -5.15 -6.11 -3.45
N ASP A 123 -6.19 -6.95 -3.51
CA ASP A 123 -6.08 -8.35 -3.11
C ASP A 123 -5.08 -9.11 -4.02
N GLN A 124 -5.07 -8.82 -5.33
CA GLN A 124 -4.09 -9.40 -6.25
C GLN A 124 -2.65 -8.97 -5.93
N ILE A 125 -2.41 -7.68 -5.68
CA ILE A 125 -1.08 -7.15 -5.38
C ILE A 125 -0.56 -7.70 -4.07
N GLU A 126 -1.36 -7.67 -3.00
CA GLU A 126 -0.94 -8.16 -1.68
C GLU A 126 -0.72 -9.67 -1.68
N ALA A 127 -1.52 -10.43 -2.43
CA ALA A 127 -1.30 -11.86 -2.63
C ALA A 127 0.00 -12.13 -3.41
N ALA A 128 0.29 -11.37 -4.46
CA ALA A 128 1.53 -11.50 -5.22
C ALA A 128 2.77 -11.13 -4.39
N TRP A 129 2.69 -10.11 -3.55
CA TRP A 129 3.74 -9.78 -2.59
C TRP A 129 3.98 -10.91 -1.59
N ALA A 130 2.90 -11.47 -1.02
CA ALA A 130 3.02 -12.61 -0.11
C ALA A 130 3.63 -13.84 -0.79
N ALA A 131 3.21 -14.16 -2.02
CA ALA A 131 3.78 -15.27 -2.80
C ALA A 131 5.26 -15.04 -3.15
N ALA A 132 5.69 -13.79 -3.32
CA ALA A 132 7.08 -13.42 -3.52
C ALA A 132 7.90 -13.35 -2.21
N GLY A 133 7.30 -13.68 -1.06
CA GLY A 133 7.97 -13.66 0.25
C GLY A 133 8.18 -12.24 0.81
N LEU A 134 7.51 -11.23 0.27
CA LEU A 134 7.63 -9.86 0.78
C LEU A 134 6.82 -9.69 2.08
N PRO A 135 7.29 -8.85 3.02
CA PRO A 135 6.61 -8.67 4.30
C PRO A 135 5.32 -7.88 4.11
N THR A 136 4.15 -8.54 4.22
CA THR A 136 2.84 -7.87 4.12
C THR A 136 2.20 -7.67 5.49
N PHE A 137 1.35 -6.65 5.62
CA PHE A 137 0.62 -6.38 6.85
C PHE A 137 -0.31 -7.55 7.25
N LYS A 138 -0.97 -8.18 6.26
CA LYS A 138 -1.83 -9.36 6.47
C LYS A 138 -1.05 -10.53 7.09
N GLU A 139 0.16 -10.82 6.59
CA GLU A 139 1.03 -11.87 7.14
C GLU A 139 1.51 -11.55 8.56
N TYR A 140 1.88 -10.28 8.81
CA TYR A 140 2.23 -9.83 10.15
C TYR A 140 1.07 -10.05 11.13
N LEU A 141 -0.14 -9.61 10.78
CA LEU A 141 -1.32 -9.76 11.65
C LEU A 141 -1.63 -11.23 11.95
N ARG A 142 -1.50 -12.12 10.96
CA ARG A 142 -1.69 -13.56 11.14
C ARG A 142 -0.70 -14.13 12.17
N LYS A 143 0.58 -13.75 12.07
CA LYS A 143 1.63 -14.20 13.00
C LYS A 143 1.44 -13.64 14.41
N ASP A 144 1.09 -12.35 14.52
CA ASP A 144 0.82 -11.70 15.81
C ASP A 144 -0.36 -12.36 16.54
N LEU A 145 -1.48 -12.61 15.83
CA LEU A 145 -2.64 -13.28 16.41
C LEU A 145 -2.33 -14.71 16.87
N ALA A 146 -1.55 -15.47 16.09
CA ALA A 146 -1.13 -16.82 16.48
C ALA A 146 -0.24 -16.80 17.74
N ALA A 147 0.71 -15.87 17.81
CA ALA A 147 1.59 -15.71 18.97
C ALA A 147 0.83 -15.31 20.25
N ARG A 148 -0.22 -14.48 20.14
CA ARG A 148 -1.08 -14.13 21.28
C ARG A 148 -1.90 -15.31 21.77
N ARG A 149 -2.45 -16.14 20.87
CA ARG A 149 -3.20 -17.35 21.23
C ARG A 149 -2.34 -18.39 21.94
N ALA A 150 -1.07 -18.51 21.56
CA ALA A 150 -0.15 -19.46 22.20
C ALA A 150 0.34 -19.02 23.60
N LYS A 151 0.10 -17.76 23.98
CA LYS A 151 0.48 -17.18 25.29
C LYS A 151 -0.70 -17.08 26.26
N SER A 152 -1.91 -17.44 25.82
CA SER A 152 -3.13 -17.47 26.63
C SER A 152 -3.48 -18.90 26.99
#